data_AF-A0A1F2EMP5-F1
#
_entry.id   AF-A0A1F2EMP5-F1
#
_cell.length_a   1.000
_cell.length_b   1.000
_cell.length_c   1.000
_cell.angle_alpha   90.00
_cell.angle_beta   90.00
_cell.angle_gamma   90.00
#
_symmetry.space_group_name_H-M   'P 1'
#
loop_
_entity.id
_entity.type
_entity.pdbx_description
1 polymer ?
#
loop_
_entity_poly.entity_id
_entity_poly.type
_entity_poly.pdbx_seq_one_letter_code
_entity_poly.pdbx_strand_id
1 'polypeptide(L)'
;MVGVTDKEIKHAIRGYVALPYNIKRLEAKCQEHRTMAYNKHSFTGTAKYGFTIDDYTHAINIERFVILLVMEKEALDRQLQALRMRYKLFKEVLPTIDYPTLKTLLKHDTLTDYEAMIYQEIQEIDYYIAQHKRTLAQQQADNEIASLDLNEDDITQMLNSDDWDTPKETKISVLSNVEDELMALLA
;
A
#
# COMPACT_ATOMS: atom_id res chain seq x y z
N MET A 1 9.94 -22.24 16.53
CA MET A 1 9.51 -20.83 16.44
C MET A 1 10.59 -20.00 17.10
N VAL A 2 11.27 -19.14 16.34
CA VAL A 2 12.19 -18.14 16.93
C VAL A 2 11.32 -17.20 17.75
N GLY A 3 11.57 -17.09 19.05
CA GLY A 3 10.80 -16.21 19.93
C GLY A 3 11.00 -14.75 19.53
N VAL A 4 9.91 -14.02 19.35
CA VAL A 4 9.96 -12.58 19.09
C VAL A 4 10.58 -11.88 20.30
N THR A 5 11.52 -10.97 20.06
CA THR A 5 12.23 -10.24 21.12
C THR A 5 11.38 -9.11 21.70
N ASP A 6 11.58 -8.77 22.97
CA ASP A 6 10.92 -7.61 23.62
C ASP A 6 11.04 -6.31 22.80
N LYS A 7 12.17 -6.13 22.12
CA LYS A 7 12.41 -4.97 21.26
C LYS A 7 11.49 -4.93 20.05
N GLU A 8 11.27 -6.07 19.40
CA GLU A 8 10.36 -6.20 18.25
C GLU A 8 8.91 -6.00 18.66
N ILE A 9 8.51 -6.57 19.81
CA ILE A 9 7.18 -6.38 20.40
C ILE A 9 6.92 -4.89 20.64
N LYS A 10 7.84 -4.22 21.35
CA LYS A 10 7.73 -2.79 21.64
C LYS A 10 7.72 -1.94 20.38
N HIS A 11 8.45 -2.35 19.34
CA HIS A 11 8.43 -1.65 18.05
C HIS A 11 7.04 -1.74 17.39
N ALA A 12 6.44 -2.93 17.36
CA ALA A 12 5.10 -3.12 16.80
C ALA A 12 4.05 -2.29 17.54
N ILE A 13 4.06 -2.32 18.88
CA ILE A 13 3.13 -1.52 19.70
C ILE A 13 3.31 -0.02 19.41
N ARG A 14 4.55 0.48 19.30
CA ARG A 14 4.82 1.89 18.96
C ARG A 14 4.23 2.27 17.60
N GLY A 15 4.30 1.38 16.61
CA GLY A 15 3.67 1.59 15.30
C GLY A 15 2.17 1.83 15.41
N TYR A 16 1.48 0.99 16.18
CA TYR A 16 0.03 1.10 16.41
C TYR A 16 -0.35 2.33 17.24
N VAL A 17 0.44 2.67 18.28
CA VAL A 17 0.26 3.90 19.07
C VAL A 17 0.41 5.15 18.20
N ALA A 18 1.27 5.12 17.18
CA ALA A 18 1.50 6.25 16.29
C ALA A 18 0.45 6.40 15.18
N LEU A 19 -0.49 5.45 15.01
CA LEU A 19 -1.49 5.48 13.94
C LEU A 19 -2.28 6.81 13.85
N PRO A 20 -2.81 7.38 14.95
CA PRO A 20 -3.56 8.65 14.87
C PRO A 20 -2.73 9.80 14.30
N TYR A 21 -1.45 9.87 14.69
CA TYR A 21 -0.54 10.89 14.18
C TYR A 21 -0.21 10.64 12.71
N ASN A 22 0.07 9.40 12.33
CA ASN A 22 0.36 9.02 10.95
C ASN A 22 -0.81 9.32 10.01
N ILE A 23 -2.05 9.06 10.46
CA ILE A 23 -3.29 9.41 9.75
C ILE A 23 -3.35 10.93 9.52
N LYS A 24 -3.26 11.74 10.57
CA LYS A 24 -3.31 13.21 10.46
C LYS A 24 -2.20 13.76 9.55
N ARG A 25 -0.99 13.23 9.67
CA ARG A 25 0.15 13.62 8.83
C ARG A 25 -0.11 13.29 7.35
N LEU A 26 -0.66 12.10 7.07
CA LEU A 26 -0.95 11.69 5.70
C LEU A 26 -2.12 12.49 5.11
N GLU A 27 -3.15 12.81 5.90
CA GLU A 27 -4.24 13.72 5.50
C GLU A 27 -3.71 15.10 5.11
N ALA A 28 -2.78 15.66 5.90
CA ALA A 28 -2.12 16.92 5.57
C ALA A 28 -1.32 16.82 4.25
N LYS A 29 -0.62 15.70 4.03
CA LYS A 29 0.11 15.44 2.78
C LYS A 29 -0.84 15.32 1.58
N CYS A 30 -1.99 14.65 1.72
CA CYS A 30 -3.02 14.60 0.68
C CYS A 30 -3.54 16.00 0.35
N GLN A 31 -3.76 16.84 1.37
CA GLN A 31 -4.21 18.21 1.17
C GLN A 31 -3.14 19.06 0.47
N GLU A 32 -1.88 18.94 0.88
CA GLU A 32 -0.76 19.63 0.24
C GLU A 32 -0.62 19.18 -1.23
N HIS A 33 -0.68 17.88 -1.50
CA HIS A 33 -0.60 17.33 -2.85
C HIS A 33 -1.70 17.91 -3.75
N ARG A 34 -2.95 17.94 -3.29
CA ARG A 34 -4.07 18.57 -4.01
C ARG A 34 -3.85 20.05 -4.29
N THR A 35 -3.25 20.77 -3.35
CA THR A 35 -3.13 22.24 -3.41
C THR A 35 -1.88 22.70 -4.16
N MET A 36 -0.80 21.91 -4.12
CA MET A 36 0.52 22.29 -4.61
C MET A 36 1.00 21.49 -5.82
N ALA A 37 0.26 20.48 -6.28
CA ALA A 37 0.70 19.68 -7.43
C ALA A 37 1.04 20.53 -8.65
N TYR A 38 0.18 21.48 -9.04
CA TYR A 38 0.45 22.37 -10.17
C TYR A 38 1.67 23.28 -9.95
N ASN A 39 2.02 23.62 -8.71
CA ASN A 39 3.16 24.48 -8.39
C ASN A 39 4.48 23.72 -8.37
N LYS A 40 4.46 22.39 -8.22
CA LYS A 40 5.66 21.54 -8.14
C LYS A 40 6.11 21.02 -9.51
N HIS A 41 5.27 21.16 -10.55
CA HIS A 41 5.57 20.70 -11.89
C HIS A 41 5.61 21.86 -12.90
N SER A 42 6.52 21.77 -13.86
CA SER A 42 6.69 22.76 -14.92
C SER A 42 6.24 22.17 -16.25
N PHE A 43 5.28 22.83 -16.89
CA PHE A 43 4.80 22.44 -18.22
C PHE A 43 5.65 23.04 -19.35
N THR A 44 6.50 24.01 -19.03
CA THR A 44 7.34 24.74 -20.02
C THR A 44 8.83 24.49 -19.82
N GLY A 45 9.24 23.74 -18.79
CA GLY A 45 10.64 23.43 -18.49
C GLY A 45 11.43 24.58 -17.85
N THR A 46 10.77 25.69 -17.49
CA THR A 46 11.45 26.91 -17.02
C THR A 46 11.26 27.19 -15.53
N ALA A 47 10.43 26.41 -14.81
CA ALA A 47 10.23 26.61 -13.39
C ALA A 47 11.44 26.10 -12.57
N LYS A 48 12.00 27.00 -11.77
CA LYS A 48 13.04 26.69 -10.80
C LYS A 48 12.43 25.96 -9.61
N TYR A 49 12.91 24.77 -9.28
CA TYR A 49 12.51 24.02 -8.09
C TYR A 49 13.60 24.10 -7.03
N GLY A 50 13.59 25.14 -6.20
CA GLY A 50 14.59 25.32 -5.13
C GLY A 50 15.51 26.52 -5.34
N PHE A 51 16.67 26.50 -4.68
CA PHE A 51 17.55 27.67 -4.58
C PHE A 51 18.81 27.58 -5.46
N THR A 52 19.19 26.39 -5.95
CA THR A 52 20.43 26.23 -6.76
C THR A 52 20.20 26.48 -8.25
N ILE A 53 21.29 26.72 -8.99
CA ILE A 53 21.25 27.08 -10.42
C ILE A 53 20.91 25.86 -11.31
N ASP A 54 21.09 24.64 -10.82
CA ASP A 54 20.87 23.40 -11.60
C ASP A 54 19.48 22.77 -11.35
N ASP A 55 18.67 23.34 -10.44
CA ASP A 55 17.34 22.82 -10.11
C ASP A 55 16.25 23.34 -11.06
N TYR A 56 16.39 23.11 -12.36
CA TYR A 56 15.30 23.35 -13.31
C TYR A 56 14.46 22.09 -13.49
N THR A 57 13.14 22.23 -13.36
CA THR A 57 12.22 21.13 -13.62
C THR A 57 12.09 20.89 -15.12
N HIS A 58 12.27 19.65 -15.55
CA HIS A 58 12.04 19.25 -16.93
C HIS A 58 10.57 19.47 -17.29
N ALA A 59 10.32 19.92 -18.52
CA ALA A 59 8.96 20.09 -19.02
C ALA A 59 8.23 18.75 -18.98
N ILE A 60 7.08 18.71 -18.30
CA ILE A 60 6.17 17.56 -18.32
C ILE A 60 4.98 17.88 -19.23
N ASN A 61 4.58 16.92 -20.07
CA ASN A 61 3.32 17.07 -20.81
C ASN A 61 2.12 16.90 -19.86
N ILE A 62 1.02 17.55 -20.21
CA ILE A 62 -0.16 17.64 -19.35
C ILE A 62 -0.75 16.24 -19.10
N GLU A 63 -0.78 15.36 -20.10
CA GLU A 63 -1.33 14.02 -19.98
C GLU A 63 -0.53 13.18 -18.97
N ARG A 64 0.80 13.21 -19.03
CA ARG A 64 1.65 12.50 -18.08
C ARG A 64 1.54 13.09 -16.68
N PHE A 65 1.43 14.41 -16.56
CA PHE A 65 1.19 15.06 -15.27
C PHE A 65 -0.15 14.61 -14.65
N VAL A 66 -1.23 14.55 -15.43
CA VAL A 66 -2.54 14.06 -14.95
C VAL A 66 -2.46 12.60 -14.51
N ILE A 67 -1.78 11.74 -15.28
CA ILE A 67 -1.56 10.33 -14.90
C ILE A 67 -0.82 10.23 -13.57
N LEU A 68 0.31 10.93 -13.41
CA LEU A 68 1.07 10.94 -12.16
C LEU A 68 0.24 11.45 -10.99
N LEU A 69 -0.53 12.52 -11.19
CA LEU A 69 -1.39 13.10 -10.16
C LEU A 69 -2.44 12.10 -9.67
N VAL A 70 -3.07 11.38 -10.60
CA VAL A 70 -4.08 10.36 -10.28
C VAL A 70 -3.43 9.19 -9.55
N MET A 71 -2.32 8.66 -10.06
CA MET A 71 -1.61 7.54 -9.44
C MET A 71 -1.13 7.86 -8.02
N GLU A 72 -0.53 9.04 -7.82
CA GLU A 72 -0.06 9.47 -6.50
C GLU A 72 -1.22 9.66 -5.52
N LYS A 73 -2.33 10.24 -5.97
CA LYS A 73 -3.55 10.38 -5.17
C LYS A 73 -4.10 9.01 -4.77
N GLU A 74 -4.23 8.08 -5.71
CA GLU A 74 -4.71 6.73 -5.43
C GLU A 74 -3.80 5.96 -4.46
N ALA A 75 -2.48 6.12 -4.60
CA ALA A 75 -1.52 5.55 -3.65
C ALA A 75 -1.71 6.13 -2.24
N LEU A 76 -1.84 7.46 -2.11
CA LEU A 76 -2.07 8.13 -0.83
C LEU A 76 -3.42 7.74 -0.20
N ASP A 77 -4.49 7.67 -0.99
CA ASP A 77 -5.82 7.28 -0.54
C ASP A 77 -5.84 5.82 -0.05
N ARG A 78 -5.18 4.89 -0.78
CA ARG A 78 -5.00 3.49 -0.34
C ARG A 78 -4.24 3.40 0.98
N GLN A 79 -3.15 4.14 1.13
CA GLN A 79 -2.39 4.18 2.39
C GLN A 79 -3.22 4.72 3.55
N LEU A 80 -3.98 5.79 3.32
CA LEU A 80 -4.83 6.40 4.34
C LEU A 80 -5.96 5.45 4.77
N GLN A 81 -6.59 4.77 3.81
CA GLN A 81 -7.63 3.79 4.08
C GLN A 81 -7.10 2.62 4.90
N ALA A 82 -5.91 2.10 4.56
CA ALA A 82 -5.27 1.03 5.32
C ALA A 82 -4.97 1.44 6.77
N LEU A 83 -4.43 2.66 6.98
CA LEU A 83 -4.16 3.18 8.33
C LEU A 83 -5.45 3.38 9.14
N ARG A 84 -6.51 3.90 8.51
CA ARG A 84 -7.82 4.08 9.16
C ARG A 84 -8.45 2.74 9.54
N MET A 85 -8.37 1.75 8.67
CA MET A 85 -8.86 0.39 8.96
C MET A 85 -8.12 -0.22 10.15
N ARG A 86 -6.78 -0.17 10.16
CA ARG A 86 -5.96 -0.64 11.29
C ARG A 86 -6.33 0.06 12.58
N TYR A 87 -6.46 1.39 12.55
CA TYR A 87 -6.81 2.17 13.73
C TYR A 87 -8.22 1.85 14.25
N LYS A 88 -9.19 1.65 13.36
CA LYS A 88 -10.55 1.24 13.70
C LYS A 88 -10.55 -0.12 14.42
N LEU A 89 -9.95 -1.14 13.80
CA LEU A 89 -9.88 -2.49 14.38
C LEU A 89 -9.16 -2.47 15.74
N PHE A 90 -8.05 -1.75 15.82
CA PHE A 90 -7.31 -1.59 17.07
C PHE A 90 -8.15 -0.95 18.19
N LYS A 91 -8.98 0.04 17.84
CA LYS A 91 -9.91 0.66 18.80
C LYS A 91 -11.10 -0.22 19.16
N GLU A 92 -11.55 -1.08 18.27
CA GLU A 92 -12.64 -2.03 18.55
C GLU A 92 -12.19 -3.12 19.53
N VAL A 93 -10.99 -3.67 19.32
CA VAL A 93 -10.42 -4.71 20.18
C VAL A 93 -9.97 -4.14 21.52
N LEU A 94 -9.42 -2.92 21.53
CA LEU A 94 -8.88 -2.28 22.73
C LEU A 94 -9.47 -0.86 22.93
N PRO A 95 -10.78 -0.75 23.26
CA PRO A 95 -11.48 0.52 23.31
C PRO A 95 -10.96 1.47 24.40
N THR A 96 -10.54 0.91 25.52
CA THR A 96 -10.10 1.63 26.72
C THR A 96 -8.58 1.83 26.78
N ILE A 97 -7.84 1.65 25.67
CA ILE A 97 -6.40 1.91 25.67
C ILE A 97 -6.09 3.35 26.08
N ASP A 98 -5.30 3.47 27.13
CA ASP A 98 -4.69 4.70 27.58
C ASP A 98 -3.33 4.88 26.89
N TYR A 99 -3.33 5.62 25.78
CA TYR A 99 -2.13 5.87 24.97
C TYR A 99 -0.97 6.53 25.75
N PRO A 100 -1.19 7.58 26.56
CA PRO A 100 -0.17 8.13 27.45
C PRO A 100 0.49 7.08 28.36
N THR A 101 -0.32 6.22 28.99
CA THR A 101 0.19 5.17 29.88
C THR A 101 0.98 4.14 29.10
N LEU A 102 0.46 3.64 27.99
CA LEU A 102 1.16 2.69 27.12
C LEU A 102 2.50 3.25 26.63
N LYS A 103 2.56 4.53 26.26
CA LYS A 103 3.81 5.19 25.85
C LYS A 103 4.84 5.26 26.98
N THR A 104 4.38 5.38 28.22
CA THR A 104 5.25 5.41 29.41
C THR A 104 5.78 4.01 29.71
N LEU A 105 4.90 3.00 29.65
CA LEU A 105 5.28 1.60 29.84
C LEU A 105 6.34 1.13 28.84
N LEU A 106 6.21 1.55 27.57
CA LEU A 106 7.15 1.24 26.48
C LEU A 106 8.56 1.81 26.65
N LYS A 107 8.82 2.63 27.68
CA LYS A 107 10.15 3.15 28.00
C LYS A 107 10.94 2.23 28.94
N HIS A 108 10.29 1.30 29.62
CA HIS A 108 10.98 0.32 30.45
C HIS A 108 11.73 -0.69 29.58
N ASP A 109 12.77 -1.30 30.14
CA ASP A 109 13.60 -2.25 29.40
C ASP A 109 12.89 -3.61 29.24
N THR A 110 12.21 -4.07 30.28
CA THR A 110 11.47 -5.34 30.30
C THR A 110 10.06 -5.20 29.74
N LEU A 111 9.55 -6.22 29.05
CA LEU A 111 8.15 -6.29 28.64
C LEU A 111 7.23 -6.57 29.84
N THR A 112 6.10 -5.89 29.90
CA THR A 112 5.03 -6.15 30.88
C THR A 112 3.95 -7.08 30.29
N ASP A 113 3.20 -7.79 31.14
CA ASP A 113 2.08 -8.64 30.71
C ASP A 113 1.04 -7.87 29.89
N TYR A 114 0.81 -6.60 30.25
CA TYR A 114 -0.10 -5.73 29.52
C TYR A 114 0.40 -5.42 28.10
N GLU A 115 1.71 -5.18 27.92
CA GLU A 115 2.29 -4.98 26.59
C GLU A 115 2.28 -6.27 25.76
N ALA A 116 2.53 -7.43 26.39
CA ALA A 116 2.44 -8.72 25.72
C ALA A 116 1.01 -8.99 25.21
N MET A 117 -0.01 -8.71 26.03
CA MET A 117 -1.41 -8.80 25.62
C MET A 117 -1.72 -7.90 24.42
N ILE A 118 -1.33 -6.61 24.48
CA ILE A 118 -1.53 -5.67 23.36
C ILE A 118 -0.87 -6.18 22.07
N TYR A 119 0.31 -6.78 22.19
CA TYR A 119 1.02 -7.33 21.04
C TYR A 119 0.30 -8.52 20.41
N GLN A 120 -0.31 -9.39 21.22
CA GLN A 120 -1.13 -10.50 20.71
C GLN A 120 -2.33 -9.98 19.92
N GLU A 121 -3.04 -8.98 20.45
CA GLU A 121 -4.16 -8.35 19.75
C GLU A 121 -3.74 -7.69 18.42
N ILE A 122 -2.56 -7.06 18.39
CA ILE A 122 -1.97 -6.53 17.16
C ILE A 122 -1.74 -7.63 16.13
N GLN A 123 -1.17 -8.77 16.54
CA GLN A 123 -0.94 -9.91 15.65
C GLN A 123 -2.25 -10.45 15.09
N GLU A 124 -3.29 -10.53 15.90
CA GLU A 124 -4.62 -10.98 15.48
C GLU A 124 -5.23 -10.01 14.46
N ILE A 125 -5.15 -8.70 14.70
CA ILE A 125 -5.60 -7.67 13.73
C ILE A 125 -4.86 -7.81 12.40
N ASP A 126 -3.52 -7.93 12.42
CA ASP A 126 -2.72 -8.06 11.21
C ASP A 126 -3.03 -9.37 10.46
N TYR A 127 -3.30 -10.46 11.19
CA TYR A 127 -3.76 -11.72 10.62
C TYR A 127 -5.09 -11.54 9.88
N TYR A 128 -6.10 -10.92 10.51
CA TYR A 128 -7.39 -10.69 9.87
C TYR A 128 -7.28 -9.83 8.61
N ILE A 129 -6.49 -8.75 8.66
CA ILE A 129 -6.25 -7.89 7.50
C ILE A 129 -5.59 -8.69 6.36
N ALA A 130 -4.60 -9.53 6.68
CA ALA A 130 -3.92 -10.35 5.69
C ALA A 130 -4.87 -11.37 5.04
N GLN A 131 -5.73 -12.02 5.83
CA GLN A 131 -6.72 -12.96 5.30
C GLN A 131 -7.75 -12.25 4.42
N HIS A 132 -8.26 -11.10 4.83
CA HIS A 132 -9.21 -10.33 4.03
C HIS A 132 -8.62 -9.94 2.66
N LYS A 133 -7.36 -9.52 2.63
CA LYS A 133 -6.65 -9.24 1.36
C LYS A 133 -6.53 -10.48 0.48
N ARG A 134 -6.19 -11.64 1.04
CA ARG A 134 -6.11 -12.90 0.28
C ARG A 134 -7.46 -13.30 -0.29
N THR A 135 -8.54 -13.18 0.48
CA THR A 135 -9.89 -13.47 -0.01
C THR A 135 -10.29 -12.54 -1.15
N LEU A 136 -10.01 -11.24 -1.04
CA LEU A 136 -10.28 -10.29 -2.13
C LEU A 136 -9.48 -10.59 -3.40
N ALA A 137 -8.19 -10.91 -3.25
CA ALA A 137 -7.35 -11.29 -4.38
C ALA A 137 -7.85 -12.58 -5.07
N GLN A 138 -8.28 -13.57 -4.27
CA GLN A 138 -8.87 -14.79 -4.81
C GLN A 138 -10.18 -14.51 -5.55
N GLN A 139 -11.07 -13.68 -4.98
CA GLN A 139 -12.32 -13.29 -5.65
C GLN A 139 -12.07 -12.53 -6.96
N GLN A 140 -11.02 -11.71 -7.02
CA GLN A 140 -10.63 -11.03 -8.26
C GLN A 140 -10.11 -12.04 -9.29
N ALA A 141 -9.23 -12.95 -8.90
CA ALA A 141 -8.76 -14.02 -9.77
C ALA A 141 -9.91 -14.91 -10.29
N ASP A 142 -10.85 -15.28 -9.41
CA ASP A 142 -12.02 -16.09 -9.77
C ASP A 142 -12.95 -15.33 -10.73
N ASN A 143 -13.13 -14.02 -10.53
CA ASN A 143 -13.91 -13.17 -11.44
C ASN A 143 -13.20 -12.94 -12.79
N GLU A 144 -11.87 -12.82 -12.81
CA GLU A 144 -11.07 -12.74 -14.03
C GLU A 144 -11.15 -14.05 -14.82
N ILE A 145 -11.05 -15.20 -14.15
CA ILE A 145 -11.25 -16.52 -14.75
C ILE A 145 -12.68 -16.68 -15.27
N ALA A 146 -13.69 -16.25 -14.51
CA ALA A 146 -15.09 -16.27 -14.97
C ALA A 146 -15.36 -15.31 -16.14
N SER A 147 -14.57 -14.24 -16.28
CA SER A 147 -14.64 -13.33 -17.43
C SER A 147 -13.92 -13.87 -18.68
N LEU A 148 -13.07 -14.90 -18.51
CA LEU A 148 -12.41 -15.66 -19.57
C LEU A 148 -13.27 -16.88 -19.95
N ASP A 149 -14.55 -16.65 -20.25
CA ASP A 149 -15.53 -17.67 -20.65
C ASP A 149 -15.17 -18.23 -22.05
N LEU A 150 -14.09 -19.00 -22.10
CA LEU A 150 -13.58 -19.69 -23.28
C LEU A 150 -14.24 -21.06 -23.33
N ASN A 151 -14.97 -21.31 -24.41
CA ASN A 151 -15.53 -22.62 -24.69
C ASN A 151 -14.42 -23.59 -25.12
N GLU A 152 -14.68 -24.90 -25.03
CA GLU A 152 -13.81 -25.97 -25.51
C GLU A 152 -13.39 -25.75 -26.98
N ASP A 153 -14.26 -25.15 -27.79
CA ASP A 153 -13.97 -24.73 -29.17
C ASP A 153 -12.90 -23.62 -29.26
N ASP A 154 -12.91 -22.64 -28.36
CA ASP A 154 -11.93 -21.54 -28.35
C ASP A 154 -10.53 -22.05 -27.97
N ILE A 155 -10.49 -22.97 -26.99
CA ILE A 155 -9.25 -23.66 -26.57
C ILE A 155 -8.71 -24.51 -27.73
N THR A 156 -9.58 -25.22 -28.44
CA THR A 156 -9.21 -26.05 -29.58
C THR A 156 -8.73 -25.23 -30.77
N GLN A 157 -9.29 -24.04 -30.97
CA GLN A 157 -8.88 -23.11 -32.03
C GLN A 157 -7.53 -22.45 -31.73
N MET A 158 -7.23 -22.13 -30.47
CA MET A 158 -5.91 -21.63 -30.04
C MET A 158 -4.81 -22.69 -30.13
N LEU A 159 -5.13 -23.97 -29.89
CA LEU A 159 -4.16 -25.08 -29.98
C LEU A 159 -3.87 -25.52 -31.42
N ASN A 160 -4.80 -25.30 -32.34
CA ASN A 160 -4.68 -25.70 -33.75
C ASN A 160 -4.38 -24.54 -34.71
N SER A 161 -4.24 -23.31 -34.22
CA SER A 161 -3.77 -22.21 -35.07
C SER A 161 -2.27 -22.35 -35.32
N ASP A 162 -1.88 -22.51 -36.59
CA ASP A 162 -0.47 -22.62 -37.04
C ASP A 162 0.34 -21.31 -36.88
N ASP A 163 -0.21 -20.29 -36.21
CA ASP A 163 0.41 -18.98 -36.04
C ASP A 163 1.03 -18.85 -34.64
N TRP A 164 2.17 -19.49 -34.45
CA TRP A 164 2.91 -19.50 -33.17
C TRP A 164 3.67 -18.20 -32.86
N ASP A 165 3.68 -17.22 -33.78
CA ASP A 165 4.63 -16.10 -33.74
C ASP A 165 4.04 -14.70 -33.44
N THR A 166 2.75 -14.54 -33.11
CA THR A 166 2.20 -13.18 -32.88
C THR A 166 1.35 -12.85 -31.65
N PRO A 167 0.99 -13.75 -30.70
CA PRO A 167 0.34 -13.31 -29.45
C PRO A 167 1.19 -13.45 -28.18
N LYS A 168 2.45 -13.91 -28.26
CA LYS A 168 3.30 -14.13 -27.08
C LYS A 168 3.94 -12.85 -26.52
N GLU A 169 4.28 -11.87 -27.36
CA GLU A 169 5.00 -10.67 -26.88
C GLU A 169 4.13 -9.71 -26.07
N THR A 170 2.82 -9.65 -26.33
CA THR A 170 1.91 -8.77 -25.59
C THR A 170 1.37 -9.37 -24.30
N LYS A 171 1.36 -10.70 -24.15
CA LYS A 171 0.79 -11.36 -22.96
C LYS A 171 1.83 -11.72 -21.89
N ILE A 172 3.06 -12.05 -22.28
CA ILE A 172 4.15 -12.29 -21.31
C ILE A 172 4.63 -10.98 -20.67
N SER A 173 4.60 -9.86 -21.40
CA SER A 173 4.94 -8.53 -20.86
C SER A 173 3.94 -8.03 -19.81
N VAL A 174 2.67 -8.43 -19.89
CA VAL A 174 1.66 -8.11 -18.88
C VAL A 174 1.90 -8.92 -17.60
N LEU A 175 2.33 -10.18 -17.71
CA LEU A 175 2.60 -11.04 -16.54
C LEU A 175 3.90 -10.67 -15.82
N SER A 176 4.98 -10.28 -16.52
CA SER A 176 6.23 -9.88 -15.87
C SER A 176 6.10 -8.55 -15.11
N ASN A 177 5.33 -7.60 -15.64
CA ASN A 177 5.09 -6.31 -14.99
C ASN A 177 4.26 -6.44 -13.71
N VAL A 178 3.38 -7.45 -13.63
CA VAL A 178 2.56 -7.72 -12.44
C VAL A 178 3.36 -8.42 -11.35
N GLU A 179 4.31 -9.31 -11.69
CA GLU A 179 5.24 -9.90 -10.71
C GLU A 179 6.16 -8.84 -10.08
N ASP A 180 6.68 -7.91 -10.87
CA ASP A 180 7.54 -6.82 -10.37
C ASP A 180 6.77 -5.83 -9.48
N GLU A 181 5.50 -5.51 -9.80
CA GLU A 181 4.65 -4.66 -8.95
C GLU A 181 4.21 -5.36 -7.65
N LEU A 182 3.99 -6.68 -7.67
CA LEU A 182 3.67 -7.47 -6.48
C LEU A 182 4.87 -7.61 -5.53
N MET A 183 6.08 -7.77 -6.08
CA MET A 183 7.31 -7.84 -5.28
C MET A 183 7.71 -6.47 -4.70
N ALA A 184 7.38 -5.37 -5.38
CA ALA A 184 7.59 -4.00 -4.87
C ALA A 184 6.61 -3.61 -3.74
N LEU A 185 5.45 -4.27 -3.64
CA LEU A 185 4.46 -4.06 -2.58
C LEU A 185 4.73 -4.85 -1.28
N LEU A 186 5.74 -5.75 -1.30
CA LEU A 186 6.11 -6.62 -0.18
C LEU A 186 7.49 -6.31 0.43
N ALA A 187 8.20 -5.29 -0.06
CA ALA A 187 9.45 -4.76 0.52
C ALA A 187 9.18 -3.46 1.32
#